data_AF-A0A514WFP5-F1
#
_entry.id   AF-A0A514WFP5-F1
#
_cell.length_a   1.000
_cell.length_b   1.000
_cell.length_c   1.000
_cell.angle_alpha   90.00
_cell.angle_beta   90.00
_cell.angle_gamma   90.00
#
_symmetry.space_group_name_H-M   'P 1'
#
loop_
_entity.id
_entity.type
_entity.pdbx_description
1 polymer ?
#
loop_
_entity_poly.entity_id
_entity_poly.type
_entity_poly.pdbx_seq_one_letter_code
_entity_poly.pdbx_strand_id
1 'polypeptide(L)'
;MKKTIFRTALVAMALVPAGAAIAIPTMYEKEVARGEEARIIQSPIGGIQNSKWYDYRINVNESRKELASDLRRASDIEDQRDAYSEYATELSHERGKYVKYMAKRGYRVPQVYLEAL
;
A
#
# COMPACT_ATOMS: atom_id res chain seq x y z
N MET A 1 -19.80 68.59 25.25
CA MET A 1 -18.49 68.42 24.56
C MET A 1 -17.56 67.61 25.45
N LYS A 2 -17.13 66.43 25.00
CA LYS A 2 -15.88 65.75 25.40
C LYS A 2 -15.60 64.70 24.32
N LYS A 3 -14.58 64.96 23.50
CA LYS A 3 -14.09 64.11 22.41
C LYS A 3 -13.15 63.08 23.01
N THR A 4 -13.30 61.79 22.71
CA THR A 4 -12.19 60.84 22.91
C THR A 4 -12.30 59.58 22.02
N ILE A 5 -11.48 59.61 20.96
CA ILE A 5 -10.58 58.56 20.44
C ILE A 5 -11.21 57.28 19.85
N PHE A 6 -11.15 57.21 18.52
CA PHE A 6 -11.25 56.00 17.70
C PHE A 6 -10.17 54.98 18.11
N ARG A 7 -10.58 53.73 18.37
CA ARG A 7 -9.69 52.57 18.47
C ARG A 7 -9.97 51.65 17.29
N THR A 8 -9.13 51.73 16.28
CA THR A 8 -9.09 50.80 15.15
C THR A 8 -8.60 49.45 15.65
N ALA A 9 -9.48 48.45 15.72
CA ALA A 9 -9.10 47.07 16.00
C ALA A 9 -8.61 46.43 14.69
N LEU A 10 -7.29 46.27 14.58
CA LEU A 10 -6.65 45.48 13.52
C LEU A 10 -6.81 44.00 13.90
N VAL A 11 -7.79 43.31 13.31
CA VAL A 11 -7.91 41.86 13.40
C VAL A 11 -6.84 41.26 12.49
N ALA A 12 -5.74 40.82 13.08
CA ALA A 12 -4.76 40.00 12.38
C ALA A 12 -5.37 38.62 12.11
N MET A 13 -5.73 38.34 10.86
CA MET A 13 -6.02 36.99 10.39
C MET A 13 -4.74 36.16 10.55
N ALA A 14 -4.70 35.26 11.53
CA ALA A 14 -3.65 34.27 11.64
C ALA A 14 -3.74 33.32 10.43
N LEU A 15 -2.80 33.46 9.49
CA LEU A 15 -2.52 32.45 8.47
C LEU A 15 -2.01 31.20 9.19
N VAL A 16 -2.85 30.18 9.35
CA VAL A 16 -2.39 28.85 9.73
C VAL A 16 -1.70 28.27 8.49
N PRO A 17 -0.40 27.97 8.51
CA PRO A 17 0.24 27.33 7.37
C PRO A 17 -0.30 25.90 7.26
N ALA A 18 -1.18 25.68 6.29
CA ALA A 18 -1.51 24.35 5.81
C ALA A 18 -0.30 23.80 5.04
N GLY A 19 0.33 22.74 5.54
CA GLY A 19 1.31 21.99 4.72
C GLY A 19 2.59 21.54 5.42
N ALA A 20 2.53 21.00 6.63
CA ALA A 20 3.58 20.11 7.11
C ALA A 20 3.04 18.67 7.06
N ALA A 21 3.26 17.98 5.95
CA ALA A 21 3.15 16.52 5.94
C ALA A 21 4.24 15.99 6.86
N ILE A 22 3.85 15.49 8.04
CA ILE A 22 4.78 14.83 8.95
C ILE A 22 5.20 13.53 8.28
N ALA A 23 6.45 13.45 7.84
CA ALA A 23 7.06 12.20 7.41
C ALA A 23 7.20 11.30 8.65
N ILE A 24 6.25 10.39 8.85
CA ILE A 24 6.36 9.35 9.89
C ILE A 24 7.40 8.36 9.37
N PRO A 25 8.51 8.11 10.09
CA PRO A 25 9.50 7.13 9.69
C PRO A 25 8.83 5.76 9.49
N THR A 26 8.91 5.26 8.27
CA THR A 26 8.40 3.94 7.86
C THR A 26 9.58 3.02 7.60
N MET A 27 9.47 1.77 8.06
CA MET A 27 10.43 0.71 7.77
C MET A 27 10.42 0.39 6.27
N TYR A 28 11.60 0.26 5.66
CA TYR A 28 11.74 0.00 4.22
C TYR A 28 11.00 -1.27 3.78
N GLU A 29 11.17 -2.37 4.52
CA GLU A 29 10.56 -3.67 4.24
C GLU A 29 9.03 -3.58 4.24
N LYS A 30 8.45 -2.76 5.13
CA LYS A 30 7.02 -2.48 5.18
C LYS A 30 6.53 -1.68 3.97
N GLU A 31 7.34 -0.76 3.46
CA GLU A 31 7.02 -0.03 2.23
C GLU A 31 7.05 -0.93 1.00
N VAL A 32 8.06 -1.81 0.91
CA VAL A 32 8.15 -2.82 -0.14
C VAL A 32 6.93 -3.75 -0.10
N ALA A 33 6.58 -4.27 1.09
CA ALA A 33 5.36 -5.06 1.30
C ALA A 33 4.09 -4.34 0.84
N ARG A 34 3.94 -3.05 1.18
CA ARG A 34 2.81 -2.23 0.70
C ARG A 34 2.80 -2.08 -0.81
N GLY A 35 3.96 -1.89 -1.43
CA GLY A 35 4.09 -1.84 -2.89
C GLY A 35 3.68 -3.15 -3.55
N GLU A 36 4.03 -4.28 -2.95
CA GLU A 36 3.61 -5.61 -3.41
C GLU A 36 2.11 -5.86 -3.19
N GLU A 37 1.56 -5.38 -2.08
CA GLU A 37 0.13 -5.47 -1.78
C GLU A 37 -0.72 -4.63 -2.76
N ALA A 38 -0.23 -3.45 -3.15
CA ALA A 38 -0.84 -2.62 -4.19
C ALA A 38 -0.86 -3.30 -5.58
N ARG A 39 0.01 -4.29 -5.81
CA ARG A 39 0.07 -5.10 -7.04
C ARG A 39 -0.79 -6.36 -6.99
N ILE A 40 -1.58 -6.57 -5.93
CA ILE A 40 -2.50 -7.71 -5.87
C ILE A 40 -3.52 -7.60 -6.99
N ILE A 41 -3.62 -8.67 -7.78
CA ILE A 41 -4.56 -8.77 -8.89
C ILE A 41 -5.97 -8.93 -8.31
N GLN A 42 -6.81 -7.92 -8.49
CA GLN A 42 -8.16 -7.87 -7.91
C GLN A 42 -9.20 -8.65 -8.72
N SER A 43 -8.95 -8.84 -10.02
CA SER A 43 -9.86 -9.52 -10.95
C SER A 43 -9.11 -10.58 -11.75
N PRO A 44 -9.73 -11.73 -12.08
CA PRO A 44 -9.06 -12.78 -12.82
C PRO A 44 -8.56 -12.27 -14.17
N ILE A 45 -7.34 -12.66 -14.54
CA ILE A 45 -6.73 -12.29 -15.82
C ILE A 45 -7.61 -12.84 -16.96
N GLY A 46 -8.02 -11.96 -17.88
CA GLY A 46 -8.92 -12.32 -18.98
C GLY A 46 -10.35 -12.69 -18.54
N GLY A 47 -10.74 -12.39 -17.30
CA GLY A 47 -12.06 -12.77 -16.77
C GLY A 47 -12.18 -14.25 -16.39
N ILE A 48 -11.08 -15.02 -16.41
CA ILE A 48 -11.12 -16.48 -16.28
C ILE A 48 -10.91 -16.93 -14.84
N GLN A 49 -11.97 -17.47 -14.24
CA GLN A 49 -11.97 -18.04 -12.90
C GLN A 49 -11.56 -19.53 -12.94
N ASN A 50 -10.28 -19.80 -13.18
CA ASN A 50 -9.72 -21.16 -13.12
C ASN A 50 -9.15 -21.48 -11.73
N SER A 51 -8.72 -22.73 -11.51
CA SER A 51 -8.11 -23.14 -10.23
C SER A 51 -6.94 -22.26 -9.82
N LYS A 52 -6.11 -21.79 -10.75
CA LYS A 52 -4.97 -20.92 -10.44
C LYS A 52 -5.34 -19.52 -10.01
N TRP A 53 -6.50 -19.01 -10.40
CA TRP A 53 -7.05 -17.79 -9.83
C TRP A 53 -7.42 -17.97 -8.36
N TYR A 54 -8.08 -19.08 -8.02
CA TYR A 54 -8.46 -19.36 -6.64
C TYR A 54 -7.25 -19.67 -5.75
N ASP A 55 -6.29 -20.47 -6.25
CA ASP A 55 -5.02 -20.73 -5.56
C ASP A 55 -4.32 -19.40 -5.21
N TYR A 56 -4.20 -18.49 -6.18
CA TYR A 56 -3.59 -17.18 -5.97
C TYR A 56 -4.29 -16.38 -4.86
N ARG A 57 -5.62 -16.32 -4.87
CA ARG A 57 -6.38 -15.60 -3.83
C ARG A 57 -6.23 -16.22 -2.45
N ILE A 58 -6.23 -17.55 -2.38
CA ILE A 58 -6.01 -18.29 -1.12
C ILE A 58 -4.63 -17.95 -0.57
N ASN A 59 -3.58 -18.03 -1.41
CA ASN A 59 -2.22 -17.77 -0.97
C ASN A 59 -2.03 -16.32 -0.52
N VAL A 60 -2.61 -15.34 -1.22
CA VAL A 60 -2.61 -13.93 -0.76
C VAL A 60 -3.25 -13.77 0.62
N ASN A 61 -4.36 -14.46 0.88
CA ASN A 61 -5.02 -14.41 2.19
C ASN A 61 -4.22 -15.15 3.27
N GLU A 62 -3.55 -16.24 2.91
CA GLU A 62 -2.69 -16.97 3.84
C GLU A 62 -1.47 -16.13 4.23
N SER A 63 -0.75 -15.54 3.27
CA SER A 63 0.38 -14.65 3.56
C SER A 63 -0.02 -13.46 4.44
N ARG A 64 -1.25 -12.92 4.28
CA ARG A 64 -1.78 -11.87 5.18
C ARG A 64 -2.00 -12.39 6.61
N LYS A 65 -2.50 -13.60 6.75
CA LYS A 65 -2.72 -14.24 8.06
C LYS A 65 -1.40 -14.53 8.74
N GLU A 66 -0.41 -15.02 8.00
CA GLU A 66 0.94 -15.30 8.46
C GLU A 66 1.62 -14.02 8.93
N LEU A 67 1.67 -12.97 8.10
CA LEU A 67 2.18 -11.66 8.52
C LEU A 67 1.54 -11.16 9.82
N ALA A 68 0.21 -11.24 9.94
CA ALA A 68 -0.48 -10.83 11.16
C ALA A 68 -0.11 -11.70 12.37
N SER A 69 0.19 -12.98 12.15
CA SER A 69 0.70 -13.92 13.14
C SER A 69 2.12 -13.56 13.59
N ASP A 70 3.00 -13.29 12.63
CA ASP A 70 4.41 -13.07 12.87
C ASP A 70 4.64 -11.73 13.55
N LEU A 71 3.93 -10.68 13.12
CA LEU A 71 3.94 -9.39 13.80
C LEU A 71 3.39 -9.44 15.23
N ARG A 72 2.48 -10.38 15.55
CA ARG A 72 2.04 -10.59 16.94
C ARG A 72 3.08 -11.30 17.80
N ARG A 73 3.96 -12.10 17.19
CA ARG A 73 5.01 -12.86 17.87
C ARG A 73 6.36 -12.15 17.88
N ALA A 74 6.53 -11.14 17.02
CA ALA A 74 7.75 -10.35 16.90
C ALA A 74 8.12 -9.71 18.25
N SER A 75 9.37 -9.91 18.64
CA SER A 75 9.94 -9.45 19.90
C SER A 75 10.78 -8.18 19.72
N ASP A 76 11.33 -7.97 18.53
CA ASP A 76 12.12 -6.80 18.19
C ASP A 76 11.85 -6.26 16.78
N ILE A 77 12.66 -5.30 16.35
CA ILE A 77 12.56 -4.65 15.04
C ILE A 77 13.03 -5.58 13.90
N GLU A 78 13.96 -6.50 14.16
CA GLU A 78 14.51 -7.41 13.16
C GLU A 78 13.45 -8.45 12.79
N ASP A 79 12.75 -9.01 13.78
CA ASP A 79 11.60 -9.90 13.59
C ASP A 79 10.51 -9.25 12.69
N GLN A 80 10.25 -7.95 12.88
CA GLN A 80 9.28 -7.22 12.07
C GLN A 80 9.76 -7.02 10.62
N ARG A 81 11.07 -6.74 10.43
CA ARG A 81 11.67 -6.57 9.09
C ARG A 81 11.63 -7.86 8.30
N ASP A 82 11.92 -8.98 8.95
CA ASP A 82 11.88 -10.29 8.34
C ASP A 82 10.45 -10.67 7.97
N ALA A 83 9.49 -10.49 8.87
CA ALA A 83 8.08 -10.75 8.59
C ALA A 83 7.55 -9.94 7.39
N TYR A 84 7.89 -8.64 7.30
CA TYR A 84 7.50 -7.83 6.14
C TYR A 84 8.23 -8.23 4.85
N SER A 85 9.51 -8.62 4.93
CA SER A 85 10.31 -9.07 3.79
C SER A 85 9.80 -10.39 3.21
N GLU A 86 9.49 -11.35 4.07
CA GLU A 86 8.89 -12.62 3.68
C GLU A 86 7.51 -12.40 3.04
N TYR A 87 6.66 -11.59 3.67
CA TYR A 87 5.36 -11.25 3.13
C TYR A 87 5.44 -10.63 1.72
N ALA A 88 6.35 -9.66 1.51
CA ALA A 88 6.56 -9.05 0.20
C ALA A 88 7.02 -10.07 -0.85
N THR A 89 7.93 -10.97 -0.46
CA THR A 89 8.46 -12.03 -1.32
C THR A 89 7.36 -13.00 -1.74
N GLU A 90 6.52 -13.44 -0.79
CA GLU A 90 5.42 -14.35 -1.08
C GLU A 90 4.37 -13.73 -2.00
N LEU A 91 3.97 -12.47 -1.77
CA LEU A 91 3.06 -11.76 -2.68
C LEU A 91 3.60 -11.70 -4.11
N SER A 92 4.89 -11.37 -4.26
CA SER A 92 5.55 -11.28 -5.56
C SER A 92 5.62 -12.64 -6.26
N HIS A 93 6.00 -13.68 -5.52
CA HIS A 93 6.12 -15.05 -6.01
C HIS A 93 4.77 -15.62 -6.48
N GLU A 94 3.75 -15.49 -5.66
CA GLU A 94 2.41 -16.02 -5.96
C GLU A 94 1.76 -15.27 -7.12
N ARG A 95 1.93 -13.95 -7.19
CA ARG A 95 1.56 -13.17 -8.38
C ARG A 95 2.30 -13.67 -9.61
N GLY A 96 3.62 -13.87 -9.52
CA GLY A 96 4.46 -14.38 -10.60
C GLY A 96 4.01 -15.76 -11.10
N LYS A 97 3.67 -16.69 -10.20
CA LYS A 97 3.13 -18.02 -10.55
C LYS A 97 1.82 -17.90 -11.33
N TYR A 98 0.87 -17.10 -10.85
CA TYR A 98 -0.42 -16.92 -11.52
C TYR A 98 -0.25 -16.26 -12.90
N VAL A 99 0.53 -15.18 -12.97
CA VAL A 99 0.82 -14.47 -14.23
C VAL A 99 1.51 -15.40 -15.23
N LYS A 100 2.52 -16.15 -14.82
CA LYS A 100 3.23 -17.12 -15.69
C LYS A 100 2.28 -18.21 -16.18
N TYR A 101 1.40 -18.71 -15.33
CA TYR A 101 0.41 -19.73 -15.70
C TYR A 101 -0.56 -19.22 -16.78
N MET A 102 -1.05 -17.98 -16.63
CA MET A 102 -1.96 -17.34 -17.58
C MET A 102 -1.25 -16.96 -18.88
N ALA A 103 -0.01 -16.48 -18.77
CA ALA A 103 0.84 -16.14 -19.91
C ALA A 103 1.09 -17.33 -20.85
N LYS A 104 1.28 -18.54 -20.30
CA LYS A 104 1.40 -19.79 -21.06
C LYS A 104 0.12 -20.17 -21.83
N ARG A 105 -1.02 -19.56 -21.50
CA ARG A 105 -2.34 -19.82 -22.11
C ARG A 105 -2.81 -18.67 -23.01
N GLY A 106 -1.93 -17.72 -23.33
CA GLY A 106 -2.24 -16.59 -24.21
C GLY A 106 -2.85 -15.38 -23.52
N TYR A 107 -3.04 -15.41 -22.20
CA TYR A 107 -3.59 -14.27 -21.46
C TYR A 107 -2.46 -13.40 -20.88
N ARG A 108 -2.58 -12.08 -21.03
CA ARG A 108 -1.62 -11.10 -20.49
C ARG A 108 -2.27 -10.26 -19.41
N VAL A 109 -1.46 -9.85 -18.42
CA VAL A 109 -1.90 -8.83 -17.45
C VAL A 109 -2.03 -7.51 -18.20
N PRO A 110 -3.19 -6.82 -18.13
CA PRO A 110 -3.32 -5.49 -18.69
C PRO A 110 -2.29 -4.56 -18.06
N GLN A 111 -1.50 -3.86 -18.88
CA GLN A 111 -0.68 -2.74 -18.43
C GLN A 111 -1.38 -1.46 -18.85
N VAL A 112 -1.70 -0.61 -17.88
CA VAL A 112 -2.24 0.74 -18.16
C VAL A 112 -1.06 1.69 -18.14
N TYR A 113 -0.81 2.34 -19.28
CA TYR A 113 0.09 3.48 -19.38
C TYR A 113 -0.74 4.74 -19.22
N LEU A 114 -0.48 5.53 -18.19
CA LEU A 114 -1.01 6.88 -18.09
C LEU A 114 -0.03 7.78 -18.85
N GLU A 115 -0.43 8.25 -20.03
CA GLU A 115 0.30 9.35 -20.65
C GLU A 115 0.03 10.61 -19.82
N ALA A 116 1.10 11.29 -19.39
CA ALA A 116 0.98 12.53 -18.63
C ALA A 116 0.31 13.59 -19.53
N LEU A 117 -0.82 14.14 -19.06
CA LEU A 117 -1.52 15.28 -19.66
C LEU A 117 -0.86 16.60 -19.28
#